data_AF-A0A430R0C5-F1
#
_entry.id   AF-A0A430R0C5-F1
#
_cell.length_a   1.000
_cell.length_b   1.000
_cell.length_c   1.000
_cell.angle_alpha   90.00
_cell.angle_beta   90.00
_cell.angle_gamma   90.00
#
_symmetry.space_group_name_H-M   'P 1'
#
loop_
_entity.id
_entity.type
_entity.pdbx_description
1 polymer ?
#
loop_
_entity_poly.entity_id
_entity_poly.type
_entity_poly.pdbx_seq_one_letter_code
_entity_poly.pdbx_strand_id
1 'polypeptide(L)'
;MELLTLPPGVDTLLIPLDQAVRAEPGTRRVIYFEASREGVVDREGEDIAADALWASRKLFLSQGNIDVNHWSWLGNPPGTGMRPEYVIGLPLEVRRAGPSVFVKAELFSNLAPPPPGSSGEWADRVWHSLTQMQPPMRWFPSVFGKLAPDAVVEVEVRDGQKVRVIRGPIEWYSVGLAQRAQNPALPPVSLEPLGAFAKAEATGRPVTLGRIAVVPYRVLAKALTQAAVLTAGDPHTLDPKSGLTGVPAIRRESLEGLYRRLAPRVLRELLMGRVEGSVKGVAKAFVRLGAPSCAARAMALRLAKELVTPKGVQAKGRRKP
;
A
#
# COMPACT_ATOMS: atom_id res chain seq x y z
N MET A 1 14.78 -30.19 -2.51
CA MET A 1 14.89 -28.78 -2.97
C MET A 1 14.20 -28.74 -4.32
N GLU A 2 13.02 -28.13 -4.44
CA GLU A 2 12.23 -28.19 -5.68
C GLU A 2 12.49 -26.94 -6.53
N LEU A 3 13.16 -27.14 -7.68
CA LEU A 3 13.12 -26.21 -8.80
C LEU A 3 11.67 -26.14 -9.32
N LEU A 4 11.22 -24.96 -9.76
CA LEU A 4 9.89 -24.80 -10.36
C LEU A 4 9.80 -25.75 -11.57
N THR A 5 9.10 -26.88 -11.40
CA THR A 5 8.98 -27.90 -12.43
C THR A 5 7.65 -27.68 -13.13
N LEU A 6 7.71 -27.23 -14.39
CA LEU A 6 6.50 -27.06 -15.20
C LEU A 6 5.97 -28.44 -15.62
N PRO A 7 4.64 -28.65 -15.66
CA PRO A 7 4.07 -29.87 -16.20
C PRO A 7 4.50 -30.10 -17.66
N PRO A 8 4.71 -31.38 -18.07
CA PRO A 8 5.02 -31.69 -19.46
C PRO A 8 3.91 -31.21 -20.40
N GLY A 9 4.28 -30.49 -21.47
CA GLY A 9 3.35 -29.94 -22.46
C GLY A 9 3.04 -28.44 -22.31
N VAL A 10 3.57 -27.78 -21.28
CA VAL A 10 3.55 -26.31 -21.17
C VAL A 10 4.61 -25.71 -22.08
N ASP A 11 4.22 -24.82 -23.00
CA ASP A 11 5.13 -24.03 -23.83
C ASP A 11 5.05 -22.52 -23.57
N THR A 12 4.05 -22.10 -22.79
CA THR A 12 3.75 -20.70 -22.57
C THR A 12 3.66 -20.43 -21.06
N LEU A 13 4.43 -19.44 -20.58
CA LEU A 13 4.41 -19.01 -19.19
C LEU A 13 3.74 -17.64 -19.11
N LEU A 14 2.63 -17.55 -18.38
CA LEU A 14 1.90 -16.31 -18.17
C LEU A 14 2.19 -15.78 -16.76
N ILE A 15 2.78 -14.59 -16.71
CA ILE A 15 3.15 -13.91 -15.46
C ILE A 15 2.18 -12.73 -15.31
N PRO A 16 1.15 -12.82 -14.47
CA PRO A 16 0.36 -11.65 -14.13
C PRO A 16 1.29 -10.70 -13.35
N LEU A 17 1.54 -9.52 -13.93
CA LEU A 17 2.27 -8.44 -13.28
C LEU A 17 1.29 -7.65 -12.40
N ASP A 18 1.73 -7.29 -11.19
CA ASP A 18 0.90 -6.52 -10.25
C ASP A 18 0.49 -5.17 -10.86
N GLN A 19 -0.69 -4.73 -10.44
CA GLN A 19 -1.62 -3.76 -11.04
C GLN A 19 -1.10 -2.31 -11.22
N ALA A 20 0.20 -2.04 -11.05
CA ALA A 20 0.80 -0.73 -11.29
C ALA A 20 0.98 -0.40 -12.80
N VAL A 21 0.82 -1.36 -13.70
CA VAL A 21 1.14 -1.19 -15.14
C VAL A 21 -0.10 -1.15 -16.06
N ARG A 22 -1.31 -1.48 -15.60
CA ARG A 22 -2.52 -1.44 -16.46
C ARG A 22 -3.76 -1.07 -15.66
N ALA A 23 -4.03 0.22 -15.54
CA ALA A 23 -5.38 0.70 -15.27
C ALA A 23 -6.15 0.69 -16.60
N GLU A 24 -6.89 -0.40 -16.86
CA GLU A 24 -8.01 -0.39 -17.80
C GLU A 24 -9.33 -0.64 -17.06
N PRO A 25 -10.45 -0.03 -17.50
CA PRO A 25 -11.77 -0.27 -16.94
C PRO A 25 -12.16 -1.73 -17.15
N GLY A 26 -12.44 -2.47 -16.06
CA GLY A 26 -12.69 -3.92 -16.13
C GLY A 26 -12.20 -4.72 -14.92
N THR A 27 -11.28 -4.17 -14.13
CA THR A 27 -10.67 -4.87 -13.00
C THR A 27 -11.48 -4.67 -11.72
N ARG A 28 -11.94 -5.77 -11.12
CA ARG A 28 -12.62 -5.83 -9.81
C ARG A 28 -12.01 -4.87 -8.78
N ARG A 29 -12.86 -4.14 -8.05
CA ARG A 29 -12.43 -3.15 -7.05
C ARG A 29 -12.23 -3.80 -5.69
N VAL A 30 -11.17 -4.60 -5.58
CA VAL A 30 -10.91 -5.38 -4.36
C VAL A 30 -10.13 -4.55 -3.35
N ILE A 31 -10.53 -4.66 -2.08
CA ILE A 31 -9.85 -4.07 -0.93
C ILE A 31 -9.63 -5.13 0.15
N TYR A 32 -8.58 -4.91 0.95
CA TYR A 32 -8.20 -5.75 2.09
C TYR A 32 -8.02 -4.90 3.33
N PHE A 33 -8.46 -5.41 4.48
CA PHE A 33 -8.27 -4.72 5.74
C PHE A 33 -8.32 -5.66 6.94
N GLU A 34 -7.75 -5.21 8.05
CA GLU A 34 -7.89 -5.85 9.35
C GLU A 34 -9.12 -5.25 10.05
N ALA A 35 -10.14 -6.06 10.28
CA ALA A 35 -11.40 -5.62 10.87
C ALA A 35 -11.33 -5.56 12.40
N SER A 36 -10.58 -6.47 13.03
CA SER A 36 -10.34 -6.47 14.47
C SER A 36 -9.01 -7.13 14.80
N ARG A 37 -8.43 -6.73 15.94
CA ARG A 37 -7.29 -7.38 16.60
C ARG A 37 -7.53 -7.39 18.10
N GLU A 38 -7.64 -8.59 18.67
CA GLU A 38 -7.81 -8.78 20.10
C GLU A 38 -6.65 -8.14 20.89
N GLY A 39 -6.99 -7.49 22.00
CA GLY A 39 -6.05 -6.75 22.84
C GLY A 39 -5.87 -5.28 22.42
N VAL A 40 -6.47 -4.86 21.31
CA VAL A 40 -6.40 -3.48 20.82
C VAL A 40 -7.71 -2.75 21.09
N VAL A 41 -7.62 -1.69 21.87
CA VAL A 41 -8.77 -0.88 22.27
C VAL A 41 -9.09 0.18 21.22
N ASP A 42 -10.35 0.27 20.85
CA ASP A 42 -10.84 1.32 19.94
C ASP A 42 -11.12 2.64 20.68
N ARG A 43 -11.64 3.65 19.98
CA ARG A 43 -11.94 4.96 20.58
C ARG A 43 -13.15 4.97 21.51
N GLU A 44 -14.00 3.96 21.46
CA GLU A 44 -15.15 3.78 22.35
C GLU A 44 -14.77 3.01 23.62
N GLY A 45 -13.50 2.61 23.74
CA GLY A 45 -13.01 1.83 24.87
C GLY A 45 -13.38 0.36 24.74
N GLU A 46 -13.62 -0.13 23.53
CA GLU A 46 -14.01 -1.51 23.26
C GLU A 46 -12.85 -2.34 22.70
N ASP A 47 -12.78 -3.60 23.11
CA ASP A 47 -11.90 -4.63 22.55
C ASP A 47 -12.76 -5.84 22.16
N ILE A 48 -12.83 -6.14 20.87
CA ILE A 48 -13.64 -7.22 20.35
C ILE A 48 -12.79 -8.49 20.27
N ALA A 49 -13.15 -9.50 21.06
CA ALA A 49 -12.47 -10.79 21.02
C ALA A 49 -12.51 -11.39 19.61
N ALA A 50 -11.38 -11.94 19.16
CA ALA A 50 -11.27 -12.47 17.80
C ALA A 50 -12.25 -13.64 17.58
N ASP A 51 -12.48 -14.44 18.62
CA ASP A 51 -13.44 -15.55 18.60
C ASP A 51 -14.89 -15.08 18.39
N ALA A 52 -15.29 -14.00 19.05
CA ALA A 52 -16.64 -13.44 18.95
C ALA A 52 -16.95 -12.99 17.52
N LEU A 53 -16.03 -12.21 16.93
CA LEU A 53 -16.18 -11.72 15.56
C LEU A 53 -16.06 -12.86 14.52
N TRP A 54 -15.16 -13.81 14.76
CA TRP A 54 -14.97 -14.96 13.87
C TRP A 54 -16.19 -15.89 13.83
N ALA A 55 -16.88 -16.07 14.96
CA ALA A 55 -18.13 -16.83 15.03
C ALA A 55 -19.22 -16.20 14.12
N SER A 56 -19.27 -14.87 14.04
CA SER A 56 -20.25 -14.13 13.24
C SER A 56 -19.95 -14.06 11.74
N ARG A 57 -18.78 -14.51 11.29
CA ARG A 57 -18.33 -14.33 9.89
C ARG A 57 -19.31 -14.83 8.82
N LYS A 58 -20.06 -15.91 9.11
CA LYS A 58 -21.02 -16.48 8.16
C LYS A 58 -22.21 -15.53 7.95
N LEU A 59 -22.69 -14.91 9.02
CA LEU A 59 -23.72 -13.89 8.95
C LEU A 59 -23.22 -12.71 8.11
N PHE A 60 -22.04 -12.18 8.45
CA PHE A 60 -21.43 -11.07 7.71
C PHE A 60 -21.24 -11.36 6.22
N LEU A 61 -20.73 -12.55 5.86
CA LEU A 61 -20.55 -12.93 4.46
C LEU A 61 -21.87 -13.12 3.68
N SER A 62 -22.97 -13.46 4.37
CA SER A 62 -24.26 -13.74 3.72
C SER A 62 -25.21 -12.54 3.68
N GLN A 63 -25.15 -11.66 4.68
CA GLN A 63 -26.10 -10.57 4.89
C GLN A 63 -25.43 -9.22 5.13
N GLY A 64 -24.12 -9.20 5.34
CA GLY A 64 -23.40 -7.99 5.67
C GLY A 64 -22.94 -7.20 4.46
N ASN A 65 -22.49 -5.97 4.70
CA ASN A 65 -22.08 -5.04 3.65
C ASN A 65 -20.86 -4.18 4.03
N ILE A 66 -20.30 -3.52 3.02
CA ILE A 66 -19.32 -2.45 3.19
C ILE A 66 -20.03 -1.13 2.93
N ASP A 67 -19.92 -0.18 3.87
CA ASP A 67 -20.57 1.13 3.75
C ASP A 67 -19.62 2.29 4.10
N VAL A 68 -20.10 3.52 3.90
CA VAL A 68 -19.40 4.73 4.33
C VAL A 68 -19.88 5.12 5.73
N ASN A 69 -18.96 5.19 6.70
CA ASN A 69 -19.22 5.65 8.06
C ASN A 69 -20.43 5.01 8.77
N HIS A 70 -20.81 3.77 8.45
CA HIS A 70 -22.02 3.12 8.96
C HIS A 70 -23.33 3.84 8.61
N TRP A 71 -23.30 4.80 7.68
CA TRP A 71 -24.48 5.58 7.31
C TRP A 71 -25.58 4.72 6.70
N SER A 72 -25.25 3.55 6.15
CA SER A 72 -26.28 2.65 5.64
C SER A 72 -27.18 2.09 6.73
N TRP A 73 -26.67 1.97 7.97
CA TRP A 73 -27.40 1.46 9.12
C TRP A 73 -27.85 2.58 10.08
N LEU A 74 -26.96 3.53 10.36
CA LEU A 74 -27.21 4.62 11.31
C LEU A 74 -27.97 5.78 10.69
N GLY A 75 -27.96 5.92 9.37
CA GLY A 75 -28.48 7.08 8.66
C GLY A 75 -27.51 8.27 8.66
N ASN A 76 -27.80 9.26 7.81
CA ASN A 76 -27.08 10.53 7.75
C ASN A 76 -28.08 11.69 7.53
N PRO A 77 -28.43 12.48 8.57
CA PRO A 77 -27.89 12.43 9.94
C PRO A 77 -28.25 11.14 10.70
N PRO A 78 -27.52 10.80 11.78
CA PRO A 78 -27.79 9.60 12.58
C PRO A 78 -29.24 9.55 13.09
N GLY A 79 -29.83 8.35 13.12
CA GLY A 79 -31.21 8.11 13.53
C GLY A 79 -32.24 8.27 12.41
N THR A 80 -31.83 8.60 11.18
CA THR A 80 -32.76 8.76 10.03
C THR A 80 -33.14 7.45 9.34
N GLY A 81 -32.81 6.31 9.94
CA GLY A 81 -33.12 4.98 9.43
C GLY A 81 -32.09 4.48 8.39
N MET A 82 -32.41 3.32 7.82
CA MET A 82 -31.53 2.64 6.86
C MET A 82 -31.41 3.44 5.56
N ARG A 83 -30.18 3.57 5.06
CA ARG A 83 -29.83 4.39 3.88
C ARG A 83 -28.97 3.57 2.90
N PRO A 84 -29.58 2.68 2.10
CA PRO A 84 -28.86 1.76 1.23
C PRO A 84 -27.94 2.47 0.22
N GLU A 85 -28.15 3.76 -0.05
CA GLU A 85 -27.28 4.57 -0.90
C GLU A 85 -25.83 4.65 -0.44
N TYR A 86 -25.56 4.43 0.84
CA TYR A 86 -24.20 4.45 1.39
C TYR A 86 -23.52 3.08 1.38
N VAL A 87 -24.20 2.04 0.90
CA VAL A 87 -23.58 0.73 0.67
C VAL A 87 -22.71 0.82 -0.58
N ILE A 88 -21.43 0.51 -0.41
CA ILE A 88 -20.39 0.67 -1.44
C ILE A 88 -19.75 -0.63 -1.89
N GLY A 89 -20.04 -1.75 -1.22
CA GLY A 89 -19.47 -3.04 -1.56
C GLY A 89 -19.97 -4.17 -0.69
N LEU A 90 -19.45 -5.36 -0.96
CA LEU A 90 -19.81 -6.60 -0.27
C LEU A 90 -18.54 -7.33 0.21
N PRO A 91 -18.61 -8.01 1.36
CA PRO A 91 -17.54 -8.89 1.80
C PRO A 91 -17.45 -10.11 0.88
N LEU A 92 -16.23 -10.48 0.50
CA LEU A 92 -15.95 -11.68 -0.30
C LEU A 92 -15.44 -12.83 0.55
N GLU A 93 -14.56 -12.51 1.51
CA GLU A 93 -13.90 -13.52 2.32
C GLU A 93 -13.46 -12.94 3.67
N VAL A 94 -13.55 -13.75 4.71
CA VAL A 94 -13.04 -13.41 6.05
C VAL A 94 -12.02 -14.47 6.45
N ARG A 95 -10.86 -14.02 6.92
CA ARG A 95 -9.78 -14.89 7.41
C ARG A 95 -9.33 -14.49 8.79
N ARG A 96 -8.90 -15.46 9.58
CA ARG A 96 -8.27 -15.24 10.88
C ARG A 96 -6.79 -15.59 10.82
N ALA A 97 -5.96 -14.81 11.49
CA ALA A 97 -4.60 -15.19 11.82
C ALA A 97 -4.27 -14.75 13.25
N GLY A 98 -4.25 -15.71 14.17
CA GLY A 98 -4.05 -15.44 15.60
C GLY A 98 -5.15 -14.51 16.16
N PRO A 99 -4.78 -13.37 16.79
CA PRO A 99 -5.72 -12.43 17.38
C PRO A 99 -6.40 -11.52 16.35
N SER A 100 -6.01 -11.60 15.08
CA SER A 100 -6.49 -10.69 14.03
C SER A 100 -7.53 -11.35 13.12
N VAL A 101 -8.56 -10.57 12.77
CA VAL A 101 -9.58 -10.91 11.77
C VAL A 101 -9.41 -9.97 10.57
N PHE A 102 -9.22 -10.56 9.40
CA PHE A 102 -9.03 -9.87 8.13
C PHE A 102 -10.22 -10.08 7.21
N VAL A 103 -10.53 -9.06 6.41
CA VAL A 103 -11.59 -9.09 5.41
C VAL A 103 -11.02 -8.74 4.04
N LYS A 104 -11.46 -9.51 3.04
CA LYS A 104 -11.37 -9.18 1.61
C LYS A 104 -12.76 -8.77 1.17
N ALA A 105 -12.88 -7.61 0.56
CA ALA A 105 -14.15 -7.08 0.08
C ALA A 105 -14.02 -6.55 -1.35
N GLU A 106 -15.15 -6.44 -2.02
CA GLU A 106 -15.24 -5.86 -3.36
C GLU A 106 -16.20 -4.68 -3.33
N LEU A 107 -15.70 -3.53 -3.78
CA LEU A 107 -16.51 -2.34 -3.98
C LEU A 107 -17.27 -2.45 -5.29
N PHE A 108 -18.49 -1.89 -5.31
CA PHE A 108 -19.28 -1.81 -6.53
C PHE A 108 -18.53 -0.99 -7.59
N SER A 109 -18.70 -1.38 -8.85
CA SER A 109 -18.20 -0.68 -10.02
C SER A 109 -19.33 -0.59 -11.02
N ASN A 110 -19.31 0.38 -11.94
CA ASN A 110 -20.35 0.56 -12.96
C ASN A 110 -20.54 -0.64 -13.92
N LEU A 111 -19.78 -1.73 -13.74
CA LEU A 111 -19.97 -3.03 -14.39
C LEU A 111 -21.01 -3.92 -13.68
N ALA A 112 -21.36 -3.62 -12.43
CA ALA A 112 -22.45 -4.24 -11.68
C ALA A 112 -23.36 -3.12 -11.12
N PRO A 113 -24.67 -3.12 -11.40
CA PRO A 113 -25.56 -2.10 -10.86
C PRO A 113 -25.49 -2.13 -9.33
N PRO A 114 -25.39 -0.97 -8.66
CA PRO A 114 -25.48 -0.90 -7.21
C PRO A 114 -26.86 -1.42 -6.74
N PRO A 115 -27.00 -1.82 -5.46
CA PRO A 115 -28.28 -2.28 -4.93
C PRO A 115 -29.38 -1.20 -5.08
N PRO A 116 -30.67 -1.59 -5.19
CA PRO A 116 -31.77 -0.65 -5.31
C PRO A 116 -31.72 0.44 -4.23
N GLY A 117 -31.78 1.70 -4.66
CA GLY A 117 -31.65 2.87 -3.78
C GLY A 117 -30.23 3.43 -3.65
N SER A 118 -29.21 2.84 -4.28
CA SER A 118 -27.86 3.39 -4.35
C SER A 118 -27.49 3.84 -5.75
N SER A 119 -26.86 5.02 -5.87
CA SER A 119 -26.33 5.52 -7.15
C SER A 119 -24.93 5.00 -7.47
N GLY A 120 -24.30 4.24 -6.56
CA GLY A 120 -22.92 3.76 -6.71
C GLY A 120 -21.85 4.85 -6.58
N GLU A 121 -22.24 6.13 -6.53
CA GLU A 121 -21.32 7.28 -6.47
C GLU A 121 -20.35 7.21 -5.30
N TRP A 122 -20.80 6.72 -4.13
CA TRP A 122 -19.93 6.58 -2.97
C TRP A 122 -18.84 5.54 -3.19
N ALA A 123 -19.14 4.44 -3.88
CA ALA A 123 -18.15 3.43 -4.23
C ALA A 123 -17.12 3.99 -5.21
N ASP A 124 -17.55 4.77 -6.21
CA ASP A 124 -16.68 5.49 -7.14
C ASP A 124 -15.76 6.49 -6.41
N ARG A 125 -16.32 7.30 -5.49
CA ARG A 125 -15.55 8.28 -4.71
C ARG A 125 -14.49 7.60 -3.84
N VAL A 126 -14.86 6.55 -3.11
CA VAL A 126 -13.92 5.79 -2.28
C VAL A 126 -12.82 5.19 -3.16
N TRP A 127 -13.18 4.51 -4.25
CA TRP A 127 -12.21 3.89 -5.15
C TRP A 127 -11.26 4.90 -5.79
N HIS A 128 -11.79 6.00 -6.32
CA HIS A 128 -11.00 7.09 -6.90
C HIS A 128 -10.02 7.67 -5.86
N SER A 129 -10.48 7.89 -4.63
CA SER A 129 -9.65 8.44 -3.56
C SER A 129 -8.49 7.53 -3.14
N LEU A 130 -8.66 6.21 -3.28
CA LEU A 130 -7.63 5.20 -2.98
C LEU A 130 -6.63 5.03 -4.14
N THR A 131 -7.08 5.15 -5.38
CA THR A 131 -6.29 4.75 -6.56
C THR A 131 -5.71 5.92 -7.37
N GLN A 132 -6.35 7.09 -7.34
CA GLN A 132 -6.02 8.20 -8.23
C GLN A 132 -5.57 9.48 -7.52
N MET A 133 -5.97 9.70 -6.26
CA MET A 133 -5.53 10.88 -5.49
C MET A 133 -4.05 10.80 -5.10
N GLN A 134 -3.37 11.95 -5.03
CA GLN A 134 -1.99 12.08 -4.57
C GLN A 134 -1.86 13.22 -3.53
N PRO A 135 -1.60 12.91 -2.24
CA PRO A 135 -1.49 11.55 -1.69
C PRO A 135 -2.84 10.81 -1.69
N PRO A 136 -2.85 9.47 -1.75
CA PRO A 136 -4.07 8.69 -1.61
C PRO A 136 -4.77 8.99 -0.29
N MET A 137 -6.10 9.01 -0.34
CA MET A 137 -6.91 9.16 0.86
C MET A 137 -6.84 7.89 1.71
N ARG A 138 -6.84 8.06 3.04
CA ARG A 138 -6.84 6.95 3.99
C ARG A 138 -8.26 6.70 4.47
N TRP A 139 -8.71 5.46 4.33
CA TRP A 139 -9.96 4.96 4.86
C TRP A 139 -9.65 3.87 5.87
N PHE A 140 -10.35 3.87 6.99
CA PHE A 140 -10.14 2.96 8.10
C PHE A 140 -11.40 2.13 8.31
N PRO A 141 -11.27 0.81 8.47
CA PRO A 141 -12.39 -0.05 8.76
C PRO A 141 -12.89 0.20 10.19
N SER A 142 -14.20 0.12 10.35
CA SER A 142 -14.90 0.10 11.63
C SER A 142 -15.94 -1.02 11.58
N VAL A 143 -16.05 -1.82 12.62
CA VAL A 143 -17.02 -2.92 12.68
C VAL A 143 -18.32 -2.40 13.26
N PHE A 144 -19.44 -2.73 12.62
CA PHE A 144 -20.77 -2.46 13.15
C PHE A 144 -21.60 -3.73 13.22
N GLY A 145 -22.35 -3.84 14.30
CA GLY A 145 -23.14 -5.01 14.59
C GLY A 145 -23.94 -4.84 15.86
N LYS A 146 -24.53 -5.94 16.30
CA LYS A 146 -25.33 -5.99 17.50
C LYS A 146 -24.79 -7.07 18.43
N LEU A 147 -24.76 -6.78 19.72
CA LEU A 147 -24.53 -7.80 20.74
C LEU A 147 -25.78 -8.67 20.84
N ALA A 148 -25.63 -9.98 20.74
CA ALA A 148 -26.73 -10.89 21.03
C ALA A 148 -27.18 -10.73 22.49
N PRO A 149 -28.44 -11.06 22.85
CA PRO A 149 -28.94 -10.91 24.21
C PRO A 149 -28.10 -11.65 25.28
N ASP A 150 -27.45 -12.75 24.89
CA ASP A 150 -26.57 -13.59 25.70
C ASP A 150 -25.08 -13.24 25.55
N ALA A 151 -24.76 -12.08 24.95
CA ALA A 151 -23.39 -11.64 24.79
C ALA A 151 -22.73 -11.32 26.15
N VAL A 152 -21.60 -11.97 26.40
CA VAL A 152 -20.68 -11.67 27.49
C VAL A 152 -19.87 -10.42 27.16
N VAL A 153 -20.00 -9.39 28.00
CA VAL A 153 -19.17 -8.18 27.98
C VAL A 153 -18.49 -8.06 29.34
N GLU A 154 -17.17 -8.13 29.35
CA GLU A 154 -16.36 -7.94 30.54
C GLU A 154 -15.81 -6.52 30.59
N VAL A 155 -15.61 -5.99 31.79
CA VAL A 155 -14.92 -4.71 31.97
C VAL A 155 -13.59 -4.99 32.61
N GLU A 156 -12.52 -4.78 31.84
CA GLU A 156 -11.15 -4.89 32.31
C GLU A 156 -10.57 -3.50 32.56
N VAL A 157 -9.58 -3.40 33.45
CA VAL A 157 -8.78 -2.17 33.60
C VAL A 157 -7.43 -2.41 32.96
N ARG A 158 -7.14 -1.69 31.87
CA ARG A 158 -5.87 -1.73 31.15
C ARG A 158 -5.27 -0.33 31.14
N ASP A 159 -4.04 -0.20 31.61
CA ASP A 159 -3.34 1.10 31.70
C ASP A 159 -4.16 2.20 32.41
N GLY A 160 -4.94 1.83 33.43
CA GLY A 160 -5.80 2.74 34.19
C GLY A 160 -7.10 3.15 33.47
N GLN A 161 -7.37 2.61 32.28
CA GLN A 161 -8.61 2.83 31.53
C GLN A 161 -9.53 1.61 31.64
N LYS A 162 -10.84 1.88 31.75
CA LYS A 162 -11.86 0.83 31.67
C LYS A 162 -12.06 0.43 30.21
N VAL A 163 -11.86 -0.83 29.91
CA VAL A 163 -12.00 -1.43 28.57
C VAL A 163 -13.14 -2.42 28.61
N ARG A 164 -14.09 -2.28 27.68
CA ARG A 164 -15.18 -3.23 27.47
C ARG A 164 -14.70 -4.32 26.53
N VAL A 165 -14.42 -5.50 27.07
CA VAL A 165 -14.00 -6.66 26.29
C VAL A 165 -15.23 -7.46 25.89
N ILE A 166 -15.52 -7.46 24.60
CA ILE A 166 -16.69 -8.12 24.02
C ILE A 166 -16.29 -9.55 23.65
N ARG A 167 -16.75 -10.54 24.44
CA ARG A 167 -16.43 -11.97 24.26
C ARG A 167 -17.59 -12.79 23.68
N GLY A 168 -18.82 -12.40 23.96
CA GLY A 168 -20.01 -13.19 23.62
C GLY A 168 -20.54 -12.96 22.22
N PRO A 169 -21.55 -13.74 21.79
CA PRO A 169 -22.05 -13.75 20.42
C PRO A 169 -22.39 -12.34 19.92
N ILE A 170 -21.84 -12.01 18.74
CA ILE A 170 -22.07 -10.74 18.04
C ILE A 170 -22.75 -11.08 16.71
N GLU A 171 -23.68 -10.25 16.29
CA GLU A 171 -24.23 -10.23 14.94
C GLU A 171 -23.52 -9.14 14.13
N TRP A 172 -22.59 -9.54 13.26
CA TRP A 172 -21.76 -8.63 12.48
C TRP A 172 -22.48 -8.24 11.18
N TYR A 173 -22.93 -6.98 11.12
CA TYR A 173 -23.76 -6.49 10.03
C TYR A 173 -22.98 -5.73 8.97
N SER A 174 -22.01 -4.89 9.35
CA SER A 174 -21.24 -4.13 8.36
C SER A 174 -19.82 -3.81 8.77
N VAL A 175 -19.04 -3.40 7.77
CA VAL A 175 -17.79 -2.67 7.99
C VAL A 175 -17.90 -1.31 7.32
N GLY A 176 -17.81 -0.27 8.14
CA GLY A 176 -17.84 1.12 7.70
C GLY A 176 -16.44 1.61 7.40
N LEU A 177 -16.26 2.22 6.24
CA LEU A 177 -15.03 2.90 5.88
C LEU A 177 -15.15 4.37 6.31
N ALA A 178 -14.26 4.79 7.20
CA ALA A 178 -14.20 6.14 7.74
C ALA A 178 -12.85 6.80 7.47
N GLN A 179 -12.83 8.13 7.28
CA GLN A 179 -11.57 8.88 7.15
C GLN A 179 -10.85 9.04 8.50
N ARG A 180 -11.59 8.89 9.60
CA ARG A 180 -11.07 8.93 10.97
C ARG A 180 -11.06 7.52 11.55
N ALA A 181 -9.87 7.03 11.91
CA ALA A 181 -9.67 5.64 12.35
C ALA A 181 -10.37 5.30 13.66
N GLN A 182 -11.47 4.53 13.67
CA GLN A 182 -12.13 4.15 14.93
C GLN A 182 -11.17 3.40 15.87
N ASN A 183 -10.36 2.50 15.29
CA ASN A 183 -9.24 1.86 15.98
C ASN A 183 -7.90 2.45 15.46
N PRO A 184 -7.21 3.32 16.22
CA PRO A 184 -5.99 4.00 15.75
C PRO A 184 -4.79 3.07 15.52
N ALA A 185 -4.80 1.88 16.12
CA ALA A 185 -3.71 0.92 16.00
C ALA A 185 -3.87 -0.03 14.81
N LEU A 186 -5.02 -0.02 14.13
CA LEU A 186 -5.24 -0.75 12.89
C LEU A 186 -4.85 0.12 11.67
N PRO A 187 -4.26 -0.49 10.63
CA PRO A 187 -3.89 0.23 9.41
C PRO A 187 -5.14 0.64 8.59
N PRO A 188 -4.98 1.61 7.67
CA PRO A 188 -6.03 1.88 6.69
C PRO A 188 -6.22 0.69 5.74
N VAL A 189 -7.32 0.72 4.98
CA VAL A 189 -7.59 -0.25 3.91
C VAL A 189 -6.46 -0.27 2.88
N SER A 190 -6.20 -1.45 2.34
CA SER A 190 -5.14 -1.72 1.38
C SER A 190 -5.72 -2.24 0.07
N LEU A 191 -5.09 -1.84 -1.05
CA LEU A 191 -5.33 -2.42 -2.36
C LEU A 191 -4.54 -3.73 -2.56
N GLU A 192 -3.52 -3.96 -1.73
CA GLU A 192 -2.74 -5.19 -1.70
C GLU A 192 -3.22 -6.13 -0.59
N PRO A 193 -3.14 -7.46 -0.80
CA PRO A 193 -3.46 -8.45 0.23
C PRO A 193 -2.69 -8.24 1.54
N LEU A 194 -3.38 -8.34 2.67
CA LEU A 194 -2.81 -8.17 4.01
C LEU A 194 -2.88 -9.47 4.83
N GLY A 195 -1.96 -9.62 5.79
CA GLY A 195 -2.03 -10.66 6.84
C GLY A 195 -2.26 -12.08 6.31
N ALA A 196 -3.41 -12.67 6.68
CA ALA A 196 -3.79 -14.03 6.26
C ALA A 196 -3.99 -14.16 4.74
N PHE A 197 -4.41 -13.09 4.05
CA PHE A 197 -4.55 -13.08 2.59
C PHE A 197 -3.19 -13.02 1.90
N ALA A 198 -2.24 -12.24 2.44
CA ALA A 198 -0.87 -12.18 1.91
C ALA A 198 -0.17 -13.56 1.95
N LYS A 199 -0.43 -14.38 2.98
CA LYS A 199 0.13 -15.74 3.10
C LYS A 199 -0.51 -16.75 2.12
N ALA A 200 -1.80 -16.59 1.86
CA ALA A 200 -2.54 -17.51 0.99
C ALA A 200 -2.35 -17.21 -0.50
N GLU A 201 -2.26 -15.93 -0.86
CA GLU A 201 -1.88 -15.56 -2.23
C GLU A 201 -0.37 -15.81 -2.46
N ALA A 202 0.44 -15.93 -1.41
CA ALA A 202 1.83 -16.38 -1.48
C ALA A 202 2.02 -17.90 -1.62
N THR A 203 0.98 -18.73 -1.46
CA THR A 203 1.08 -20.21 -1.64
C THR A 203 0.96 -20.64 -3.11
N GLY A 204 1.22 -19.70 -4.04
CA GLY A 204 1.15 -19.80 -5.49
C GLY A 204 1.67 -21.09 -6.12
N ARG A 205 0.83 -22.12 -6.11
CA ARG A 205 0.98 -23.24 -7.04
C ARG A 205 0.68 -22.72 -8.44
N PRO A 206 1.53 -23.01 -9.44
CA PRO A 206 1.24 -22.70 -10.82
C PRO A 206 -0.13 -23.28 -11.20
N VAL A 207 -1.00 -22.47 -11.78
CA VAL A 207 -2.27 -22.95 -12.32
C VAL A 207 -2.08 -23.19 -13.81
N THR A 208 -2.32 -24.41 -14.26
CA THR A 208 -2.20 -24.77 -15.67
C THR A 208 -3.55 -24.65 -16.38
N LEU A 209 -3.58 -23.90 -17.47
CA LEU A 209 -4.73 -23.76 -18.37
C LEU A 209 -4.28 -24.22 -19.76
N GLY A 210 -4.51 -25.51 -20.08
CA GLY A 210 -4.02 -26.11 -21.32
C GLY A 210 -2.48 -26.14 -21.38
N ARG A 211 -1.89 -25.45 -22.36
CA ARG A 211 -0.43 -25.33 -22.53
C ARG A 211 0.18 -24.12 -21.81
N ILE A 212 -0.64 -23.37 -21.06
CA ILE A 212 -0.24 -22.14 -20.38
C ILE A 212 -0.11 -22.41 -18.87
N ALA A 213 1.05 -22.10 -18.30
CA ALA A 213 1.22 -22.06 -16.84
C ALA A 213 1.14 -20.62 -16.33
N VAL A 214 0.19 -20.35 -15.44
CA VAL A 214 0.06 -19.07 -14.74
C VAL A 214 0.88 -19.11 -13.47
N VAL A 215 1.93 -18.29 -13.39
CA VAL A 215 2.88 -18.26 -12.26
C VAL A 215 2.86 -16.88 -11.61
N PRO A 216 2.54 -16.76 -10.31
CA PRO A 216 2.60 -15.47 -9.62
C PRO A 216 4.00 -14.86 -9.68
N TYR A 217 4.10 -13.54 -9.89
CA TYR A 217 5.39 -12.85 -10.07
C TYR A 217 6.37 -13.13 -8.92
N ARG A 218 5.90 -13.20 -7.68
CA ARG A 218 6.76 -13.52 -6.51
C ARG A 218 7.33 -14.93 -6.54
N VAL A 219 6.59 -15.90 -7.08
CA VAL A 219 7.05 -17.30 -7.23
C VAL A 219 8.13 -17.37 -8.31
N LEU A 220 7.93 -16.67 -9.43
CA LEU A 220 8.96 -16.51 -10.45
C LEU A 220 10.20 -15.80 -9.91
N ALA A 221 10.03 -14.66 -9.23
CA ALA A 221 11.13 -13.89 -8.64
C ALA A 221 11.95 -14.75 -7.67
N LYS A 222 11.29 -15.52 -6.80
CA LYS A 222 11.97 -16.46 -5.89
C LYS A 222 12.72 -17.56 -6.65
N ALA A 223 12.13 -18.14 -7.69
CA ALA A 223 12.78 -19.15 -8.52
C ALA A 223 13.99 -18.59 -9.28
N LEU A 224 13.90 -17.36 -9.79
CA LEU A 224 15.01 -16.67 -10.45
C LEU A 224 16.14 -16.32 -9.47
N THR A 225 15.82 -15.85 -8.26
CA THR A 225 16.81 -15.62 -7.21
C THR A 225 17.51 -16.93 -6.83
N GLN A 226 16.77 -18.03 -6.70
CA GLN A 226 17.36 -19.35 -6.40
C GLN A 226 18.20 -19.89 -7.56
N ALA A 227 17.75 -19.73 -8.81
CA ALA A 227 18.53 -20.09 -9.99
C ALA A 227 19.82 -19.27 -10.07
N ALA A 228 19.75 -17.96 -9.80
CA ALA A 228 20.91 -17.08 -9.75
C ALA A 228 21.91 -17.50 -8.66
N VAL A 229 21.45 -17.89 -7.47
CA VAL A 229 22.29 -18.45 -6.39
C VAL A 229 22.96 -19.76 -6.83
N LEU A 230 22.25 -20.61 -7.58
CA LEU A 230 22.78 -21.88 -8.07
C LEU A 230 23.78 -21.71 -9.23
N THR A 231 23.62 -20.67 -10.05
CA THR A 231 24.53 -20.40 -11.18
C THR A 231 25.71 -19.49 -10.84
N ALA A 232 25.61 -18.65 -9.79
CA ALA A 232 26.61 -17.63 -9.48
C ALA A 232 27.57 -17.99 -8.33
N GLY A 233 27.35 -19.10 -7.61
CA GLY A 233 28.34 -19.68 -6.69
C GLY A 233 28.66 -18.90 -5.41
N ASP A 234 28.12 -17.70 -5.19
CA ASP A 234 28.33 -16.92 -3.96
C ASP A 234 27.02 -16.29 -3.44
N PRO A 235 26.49 -16.76 -2.28
CA PRO A 235 25.27 -16.23 -1.67
C PRO A 235 25.39 -14.78 -1.15
N HIS A 236 26.58 -14.18 -1.13
CA HIS A 236 26.79 -12.77 -0.76
C HIS A 236 26.78 -11.79 -1.94
N THR A 237 26.77 -12.26 -3.19
CA THR A 237 26.63 -11.38 -4.37
C THR A 237 25.20 -10.88 -4.58
N LEU A 238 24.25 -11.43 -3.84
CA LEU A 238 22.85 -11.01 -3.79
C LEU A 238 22.51 -10.50 -2.38
N ASP A 239 23.20 -9.46 -1.89
CA ASP A 239 22.56 -8.59 -0.90
C ASP A 239 21.30 -8.04 -1.58
N PRO A 240 20.07 -8.28 -1.05
CA PRO A 240 18.83 -7.76 -1.63
C PRO A 240 18.81 -6.22 -1.74
N LYS A 241 19.79 -5.52 -1.15
CA LYS A 241 20.04 -4.08 -1.32
C LYS A 241 21.00 -3.73 -2.46
N SER A 242 21.75 -4.69 -3.01
CA SER A 242 22.76 -4.48 -4.06
C SER A 242 22.31 -4.93 -5.46
N GLY A 243 21.33 -5.84 -5.56
CA GLY A 243 20.88 -6.44 -6.83
C GLY A 243 19.67 -5.80 -7.52
N LEU A 244 19.10 -4.71 -6.99
CA LEU A 244 18.07 -3.93 -7.69
C LEU A 244 18.71 -2.99 -8.72
N THR A 245 19.42 -3.56 -9.70
CA THR A 245 19.85 -2.82 -10.90
C THR A 245 18.72 -2.89 -11.92
N GLY A 246 17.68 -2.11 -11.67
CA GLY A 246 16.52 -1.95 -12.55
C GLY A 246 15.83 -0.62 -12.26
N VAL A 247 16.25 0.41 -13.01
CA VAL A 247 15.81 1.82 -12.98
C VAL A 247 16.06 2.54 -11.63
N PRO A 248 17.12 3.35 -11.51
CA PRO A 248 17.33 4.15 -10.31
C PRO A 248 16.18 5.16 -10.20
N ALA A 249 15.26 4.94 -9.27
CA ALA A 249 14.46 6.03 -8.74
C ALA A 249 15.45 7.01 -8.10
N ILE A 250 15.78 8.04 -8.84
CA ILE A 250 16.64 9.13 -8.45
C ILE A 250 15.98 9.80 -7.23
N ARG A 251 16.36 9.39 -6.02
CA ARG A 251 15.88 10.03 -4.80
C ARG A 251 16.46 11.44 -4.72
N ARG A 252 15.68 12.40 -4.21
CA ARG A 252 16.09 13.80 -4.04
C ARG A 252 17.41 13.92 -3.25
N GLU A 253 17.60 13.04 -2.26
CA GLU A 253 18.86 12.93 -1.48
C GLU A 253 20.05 12.45 -2.34
N SER A 254 19.81 11.54 -3.30
CA SER A 254 20.83 11.01 -4.21
C SER A 254 21.23 12.05 -5.27
N LEU A 255 20.31 12.90 -5.75
CA LEU A 255 20.65 14.02 -6.64
C LEU A 255 21.45 15.09 -5.93
N GLU A 256 21.11 15.38 -4.68
CA GLU A 256 21.82 16.37 -3.89
C GLU A 256 23.25 15.92 -3.63
N GLY A 257 23.46 14.65 -3.24
CA GLY A 257 24.78 14.07 -3.08
C GLY A 257 25.57 14.00 -4.39
N LEU A 258 24.90 13.71 -5.52
CA LEU A 258 25.52 13.71 -6.84
C LEU A 258 25.92 15.12 -7.27
N TYR A 259 25.05 16.12 -7.11
CA TYR A 259 25.33 17.52 -7.41
C TYR A 259 26.53 18.03 -6.60
N ARG A 260 26.56 17.80 -5.28
CA ARG A 260 27.66 18.24 -4.41
C ARG A 260 29.01 17.64 -4.79
N ARG A 261 29.04 16.40 -5.32
CA ARG A 261 30.27 15.77 -5.80
C ARG A 261 30.72 16.30 -7.17
N LEU A 262 29.78 16.54 -8.08
CA LEU A 262 30.09 16.89 -9.47
C LEU A 262 30.29 18.40 -9.68
N ALA A 263 29.55 19.25 -8.97
CA ALA A 263 29.56 20.70 -9.16
C ALA A 263 30.97 21.33 -9.01
N PRO A 264 31.81 20.97 -8.03
CA PRO A 264 33.17 21.51 -7.93
C PRO A 264 34.07 21.11 -9.10
N ARG A 265 33.87 19.91 -9.66
CA ARG A 265 34.64 19.40 -10.80
C ARG A 265 34.24 20.11 -12.10
N VAL A 266 32.93 20.25 -12.34
CA VAL A 266 32.40 21.02 -13.47
C VAL A 266 32.83 22.48 -13.38
N LEU A 267 32.77 23.09 -12.20
CA LEU A 267 33.23 24.46 -11.99
C LEU A 267 34.72 24.62 -12.29
N ARG A 268 35.57 23.68 -11.86
CA ARG A 268 36.99 23.70 -12.18
C ARG A 268 37.23 23.61 -13.69
N GLU A 269 36.53 22.74 -14.40
CA GLU A 269 36.67 22.62 -15.85
C GLU A 269 36.16 23.87 -16.60
N LEU A 270 35.12 24.51 -16.08
CA LEU A 270 34.59 25.79 -16.57
C LEU A 270 35.61 26.92 -16.42
N LEU A 271 36.23 27.04 -15.24
CA LEU A 271 37.26 28.05 -14.95
C LEU A 271 38.56 27.81 -15.74
N MET A 272 38.85 26.56 -16.10
CA MET A 272 40.01 26.20 -16.94
C MET A 272 39.72 26.32 -18.44
N GLY A 273 38.55 26.84 -18.85
CA GLY A 273 38.16 27.02 -20.25
C GLY A 273 37.91 25.73 -21.03
N ARG A 274 37.78 24.58 -20.34
CA ARG A 274 37.61 23.25 -20.96
C ARG A 274 36.14 22.89 -21.21
N VAL A 275 35.22 23.71 -20.73
CA VAL A 275 33.77 23.56 -20.89
C VAL A 275 33.21 24.89 -21.38
N GLU A 276 32.34 24.82 -22.38
CA GLU A 276 31.64 25.98 -22.91
C GLU A 276 30.73 26.61 -21.83
N GLY A 277 30.83 27.93 -21.67
CA GLY A 277 30.12 28.71 -20.64
C GLY A 277 28.60 28.75 -20.73
N SER A 278 28.01 28.16 -21.77
CA SER A 278 26.56 28.09 -21.94
C SER A 278 25.94 27.03 -21.03
N VAL A 279 24.65 27.20 -20.67
CA VAL A 279 23.90 26.21 -19.88
C VAL A 279 23.93 24.81 -20.54
N LYS A 280 23.94 24.79 -21.88
CA LYS A 280 24.05 23.55 -22.67
C LYS A 280 25.43 22.91 -22.56
N GLY A 281 26.50 23.72 -22.59
CA GLY A 281 27.88 23.26 -22.37
C GLY A 281 28.11 22.71 -20.98
N VAL A 282 27.65 23.43 -19.95
CA VAL A 282 27.73 23.00 -18.55
C VAL A 282 26.91 21.74 -18.28
N ALA A 283 25.70 21.63 -18.84
CA ALA A 283 24.88 20.42 -18.74
C ALA A 283 25.57 19.21 -19.39
N LYS A 284 26.21 19.39 -20.56
CA LYS A 284 27.01 18.32 -21.19
C LYS A 284 28.18 17.88 -20.30
N ALA A 285 28.83 18.81 -19.60
CA ALA A 285 29.90 18.48 -18.67
C ALA A 285 29.41 17.66 -17.47
N PHE A 286 28.23 17.98 -16.91
CA PHE A 286 27.60 17.15 -15.87
C PHE A 286 27.30 15.74 -16.37
N VAL A 287 26.75 15.60 -17.58
CA VAL A 287 26.50 14.28 -18.19
C VAL A 287 27.80 13.50 -18.40
N ARG A 288 28.84 14.16 -18.93
CA ARG A 288 30.18 13.55 -19.12
C ARG A 288 30.77 13.03 -17.81
N LEU A 289 30.51 13.71 -16.70
CA LEU A 289 31.00 13.34 -15.38
C LEU A 289 30.07 12.39 -14.61
N GLY A 290 29.06 11.82 -15.28
CA GLY A 290 28.20 10.76 -14.73
C GLY A 290 26.86 11.22 -14.17
N ALA A 291 26.41 12.45 -14.46
CA ALA A 291 25.05 12.86 -14.15
C ALA A 291 24.05 12.33 -15.18
N PRO A 292 22.83 11.95 -14.77
CA PRO A 292 21.78 11.57 -15.72
C PRO A 292 21.35 12.78 -16.56
N SER A 293 21.13 12.55 -17.86
CA SER A 293 20.81 13.60 -18.85
C SER A 293 19.56 14.41 -18.50
N CYS A 294 18.55 13.78 -17.88
CA CYS A 294 17.33 14.43 -17.41
C CYS A 294 17.56 15.42 -16.25
N ALA A 295 18.59 15.22 -15.42
CA ALA A 295 18.89 16.09 -14.27
C ALA A 295 19.99 17.12 -14.56
N ALA A 296 20.82 16.88 -15.58
CA ALA A 296 21.99 17.70 -15.89
C ALA A 296 21.66 19.17 -16.19
N ARG A 297 20.52 19.46 -16.85
CA ARG A 297 20.07 20.83 -17.11
C ARG A 297 19.71 21.57 -15.82
N ALA A 298 19.04 20.90 -14.88
CA ALA A 298 18.69 21.48 -13.58
C ALA A 298 19.94 21.74 -12.72
N MET A 299 20.92 20.82 -12.76
CA MET A 299 22.21 21.01 -12.10
C MET A 299 23.01 22.19 -12.67
N ALA A 300 23.03 22.34 -14.00
CA ALA A 300 23.70 23.46 -14.67
C ALA A 300 23.07 24.82 -14.29
N LEU A 301 21.74 24.90 -14.27
CA LEU A 301 21.02 26.12 -13.85
C LEU A 301 21.27 26.45 -12.37
N ARG A 302 21.34 25.43 -11.51
CA ARG A 302 21.68 25.63 -10.10
C ARG A 302 23.11 26.14 -9.92
N LEU A 303 24.09 25.55 -10.61
CA LEU A 303 25.48 26.02 -10.55
C LEU A 303 25.60 27.46 -11.05
N ALA A 304 24.91 27.80 -12.14
CA ALA A 304 24.85 29.19 -12.62
C ALA A 304 24.27 30.14 -11.57
N LYS A 305 23.19 29.73 -10.88
CA LYS A 305 22.61 30.52 -9.79
C LYS A 305 23.58 30.68 -8.62
N GLU A 306 24.29 29.62 -8.23
CA GLU A 306 25.31 29.62 -7.17
C GLU A 306 26.55 30.47 -7.52
N LEU A 307 26.85 30.67 -8.81
CA LEU A 307 27.92 31.56 -9.28
C LEU A 307 27.49 33.04 -9.34
N VAL A 308 26.20 33.29 -9.61
CA VAL A 308 25.62 34.65 -9.65
C VAL A 308 25.26 35.16 -8.26
N THR A 309 25.04 34.29 -7.28
CA THR A 309 24.87 34.68 -5.87
C THR A 309 26.20 34.59 -5.12
N PRO A 310 26.88 35.71 -4.79
CA PRO A 310 28.05 35.64 -3.95
C PRO A 310 27.64 35.09 -2.57
N LYS A 311 28.23 33.95 -2.17
CA LYS A 311 28.18 33.52 -0.77
C LYS A 311 28.89 34.57 0.07
N GLY A 312 28.11 35.45 0.69
CA GLY A 312 28.57 36.32 1.76
C GLY A 312 29.17 35.47 2.88
N VAL A 313 30.48 35.68 3.10
CA VAL A 313 31.18 35.69 4.39
C VAL A 313 30.36 35.11 5.55
N GLN A 314 30.52 33.81 5.85
CA GLN A 314 30.38 33.36 7.23
C GLN A 314 31.64 33.82 7.97
N ALA A 315 31.53 34.99 8.59
CA ALA A 315 32.45 35.41 9.64
C ALA A 315 32.29 34.44 10.83
N LYS A 316 33.06 33.34 10.83
CA LYS A 316 33.36 32.64 12.07
C LYS A 316 34.26 33.55 12.89
N GLY A 317 33.81 33.80 14.12
CA GLY A 317 34.40 34.73 15.06
C GLY A 317 35.90 34.53 15.30
N ARG A 318 36.51 35.66 15.66
CA ARG A 318 37.85 35.79 16.22
C ARG A 318 38.20 34.62 17.15
N ARG A 319 39.29 33.91 16.79
CA ARG A 319 40.40 33.72 17.72
C ARG A 319 41.62 34.38 17.09
N LYS A 320 42.04 35.51 17.63
CA LYS A 320 43.44 35.93 17.57
C LYS A 320 44.04 35.67 18.96
N PRO A 321 45.36 35.42 19.05
CA PRO A 321 46.09 35.55 20.31
C PRO A 321 45.92 36.97 20.87
#